data_AF-A0A2W5D9M6-F1
#
_entry.id   AF-A0A2W5D9M6-F1
#
_cell.length_a   1.000
_cell.length_b   1.000
_cell.length_c   1.000
_cell.angle_alpha   90.00
_cell.angle_beta   90.00
_cell.angle_gamma   90.00
#
_symmetry.space_group_name_H-M   'P 1'
#
loop_
_entity.id
_entity.type
_entity.pdbx_description
1 polymer ?
#
loop_
_entity_poly.entity_id
_entity_poly.type
_entity_poly.pdbx_seq_one_letter_code
_entity_poly.pdbx_strand_id
1 'polypeptide(L)'
;MSIIVSELSSDWSSEASEKSTVTYRIDLGDRHYDVFIRSTGLQRQPGLDAALPLALLAAMKLRRPIRVKGALSATYLAGVRQVMALFEASFDEYFAVPIEADSMYQPAPQAGPRKAAFFSGGVDSFFTLIKGREELTDAGPAGRPAQGGLLFRRRRLLLHPDQRAGRAH
;
A
#
# COMPACT_ATOMS: atom_id res chain seq x y z
N MET A 1 -3.24 8.92 18.53
CA MET A 1 -2.92 7.53 18.12
C MET A 1 -2.52 7.56 16.65
N SER A 2 -1.30 7.14 16.31
CA SER A 2 -0.83 7.09 14.92
C SER A 2 -1.17 5.77 14.25
N ILE A 3 -1.35 5.78 12.93
CA ILE A 3 -1.37 4.58 12.11
C ILE A 3 0.07 4.19 11.79
N ILE A 4 0.45 2.94 12.03
CA ILE A 4 1.81 2.45 11.77
C ILE A 4 1.81 1.63 10.49
N VAL A 5 2.76 1.92 9.61
CA VAL A 5 3.00 1.17 8.36
C VAL A 5 4.38 0.54 8.46
N SER A 6 4.49 -0.77 8.30
CA SER A 6 5.77 -1.48 8.33
C SER A 6 5.82 -2.62 7.31
N GLU A 7 7.02 -3.06 6.96
CA GLU A 7 7.20 -4.37 6.32
C GLU A 7 7.12 -5.46 7.40
N LEU A 8 6.39 -6.54 7.11
CA LEU A 8 6.25 -7.70 7.98
C LEU A 8 7.16 -8.85 7.53
N SER A 9 7.16 -9.14 6.22
CA SER A 9 8.02 -10.16 5.63
C SER A 9 8.20 -9.92 4.14
N SER A 10 9.31 -10.41 3.59
CA SER A 10 9.55 -10.41 2.16
C SER A 10 10.19 -11.71 1.71
N ASP A 11 9.57 -12.35 0.73
CA ASP A 11 10.05 -13.54 0.04
C ASP A 11 10.43 -13.15 -1.38
N TRP A 12 11.73 -12.93 -1.60
CA TRP A 12 12.27 -12.55 -2.91
C TRP A 12 12.82 -13.78 -3.63
N SER A 13 12.37 -14.01 -4.86
CA SER A 13 13.00 -15.01 -5.74
C SER A 13 14.04 -14.36 -6.65
N SER A 14 15.14 -15.08 -6.87
CA SER A 14 16.17 -14.74 -7.85
C SER A 14 15.80 -15.15 -9.28
N GLU A 15 14.76 -15.98 -9.46
CA GLU A 15 14.33 -16.45 -10.77
C GLU A 15 13.20 -15.57 -11.33
N ALA A 16 13.34 -15.13 -12.59
CA ALA A 16 12.37 -14.25 -13.23
C ALA A 16 10.98 -14.88 -13.42
N SER A 17 10.91 -16.22 -13.47
CA SER A 17 9.68 -17.02 -13.57
C SER A 17 8.95 -17.17 -12.24
N GLU A 18 9.65 -16.99 -11.11
CA GLU A 18 9.10 -17.21 -9.79
C GLU A 18 8.48 -15.94 -9.19
N LYS A 19 7.49 -16.14 -8.33
CA LYS A 19 6.75 -15.05 -7.70
C LYS A 19 7.50 -14.57 -6.48
N SER A 20 7.84 -13.29 -6.46
CA SER A 20 8.24 -12.60 -5.23
C SER A 20 7.01 -12.08 -4.50
N THR A 21 7.07 -12.07 -3.16
CA THR A 21 6.01 -11.55 -2.29
C THR A 21 6.61 -10.60 -1.27
N VAL A 22 6.01 -9.42 -1.10
CA VAL A 22 6.26 -8.54 0.04
C VAL A 22 4.96 -8.39 0.83
N THR A 23 5.04 -8.48 2.15
CA THR A 23 3.90 -8.32 3.06
C THR A 23 4.15 -7.11 3.95
N TYR A 24 3.21 -6.18 3.94
CA TYR A 24 3.16 -5.01 4.81
C TYR A 24 2.14 -5.20 5.91
N ARG A 25 2.37 -4.53 7.04
CA ARG A 25 1.40 -4.40 8.14
C ARG A 25 0.96 -2.96 8.26
N ILE A 26 -0.37 -2.77 8.29
CA ILE A 26 -1.03 -1.51 8.60
C ILE A 26 -1.69 -1.65 9.96
N ASP A 27 -1.17 -0.97 10.96
CA ASP A 27 -1.64 -1.04 12.35
C ASP A 27 -2.41 0.24 12.72
N LEU A 28 -3.67 0.09 13.14
CA LEU A 28 -4.56 1.17 13.58
C LEU A 28 -4.61 1.30 15.13
N GLY A 29 -3.84 0.49 15.85
CA GLY A 29 -3.78 0.39 17.30
C GLY A 29 -4.70 -0.68 17.87
N ASP A 30 -6.00 -0.63 17.53
CA ASP A 30 -7.00 -1.63 17.94
C ASP A 30 -7.04 -2.84 17.01
N ARG A 31 -6.64 -2.64 15.75
CA ARG A 31 -6.69 -3.62 14.66
C ARG A 31 -5.50 -3.44 13.75
N HIS A 32 -5.06 -4.53 13.13
CA HIS A 32 -4.05 -4.48 12.07
C HIS A 32 -4.48 -5.28 10.85
N TYR A 33 -3.90 -4.93 9.70
CA TYR A 33 -4.10 -5.61 8.43
C TYR A 33 -2.75 -5.99 7.84
N ASP A 34 -2.60 -7.27 7.49
CA ASP A 34 -1.45 -7.77 6.75
C ASP A 34 -1.82 -7.82 5.27
N VAL A 35 -1.17 -6.98 4.46
CA VAL A 35 -1.46 -6.79 3.04
C VAL A 35 -0.22 -7.18 2.26
N PHE A 36 -0.37 -8.03 1.25
CA PHE A 36 0.77 -8.47 0.44
C PHE A 36 0.65 -8.06 -1.02
N ILE A 37 1.79 -7.81 -1.64
CA ILE A 37 1.96 -7.66 -3.08
C ILE A 37 2.74 -8.87 -3.57
N ARG A 38 2.22 -9.57 -4.59
CA ARG A 38 2.86 -10.74 -5.19
C ARG A 38 2.89 -10.64 -6.69
N SER A 39 4.08 -10.75 -7.29
CA SER A 39 4.25 -10.73 -8.75
C SER A 39 5.51 -11.47 -9.18
N THR A 40 5.48 -12.03 -10.38
CA THR A 40 6.69 -12.33 -11.17
C THR A 40 7.26 -10.98 -11.63
N GLY A 41 8.54 -10.70 -11.33
CA GLY A 41 9.18 -9.43 -11.70
C GLY A 41 9.04 -8.28 -10.71
N LEU A 42 8.59 -8.53 -9.48
CA LEU A 42 8.60 -7.50 -8.42
C LEU A 42 10.04 -7.03 -8.16
N GLN A 43 10.25 -5.72 -8.19
CA GLN A 43 11.57 -5.13 -7.94
C GLN A 43 11.66 -4.63 -6.51
N ARG A 44 12.76 -4.98 -5.82
CA ARG A 44 13.03 -4.49 -4.48
C ARG A 44 13.23 -2.97 -4.51
N GLN A 45 12.47 -2.27 -3.67
CA GLN A 45 12.59 -0.82 -3.50
C GLN A 45 13.37 -0.50 -2.22
N PRO A 46 14.09 0.64 -2.15
CA PRO A 46 14.82 1.05 -0.95
C PRO A 46 13.92 1.40 0.24
N GLY A 47 12.66 1.74 -0.02
CA GLY A 47 11.71 2.18 1.00
C GLY A 47 10.33 1.56 0.85
N LEU A 48 9.41 2.01 1.71
CA LEU A 48 8.05 1.50 1.83
C LEU A 48 7.03 2.37 1.08
N ASP A 49 7.45 3.01 0.00
CA ASP A 49 6.61 3.90 -0.83
C ASP A 49 5.32 3.20 -1.26
N ALA A 50 5.39 1.91 -1.64
CA ALA A 50 4.23 1.13 -2.06
C ALA A 50 3.24 0.81 -0.91
N ALA A 51 3.70 0.86 0.34
CA ALA A 51 2.87 0.56 1.50
C ALA A 51 2.06 1.77 1.99
N LEU A 52 2.57 2.99 1.79
CA LEU A 52 1.94 4.21 2.29
C LEU A 52 0.50 4.44 1.75
N PRO A 53 0.19 4.24 0.45
CA PRO A 53 -1.16 4.42 -0.08
C PRO A 53 -2.19 3.49 0.55
N LEU A 54 -1.76 2.32 1.06
CA LEU A 54 -2.64 1.34 1.71
C LEU A 54 -3.27 1.89 3.00
N ALA A 55 -2.63 2.88 3.63
CA ALA A 55 -3.10 3.53 4.84
C ALA A 55 -3.62 4.96 4.63
N LEU A 56 -3.27 5.61 3.52
CA LEU A 56 -3.41 7.06 3.33
C LEU A 56 -4.85 7.56 3.51
N LEU A 57 -5.80 7.04 2.75
CA LEU A 57 -7.18 7.51 2.79
C LEU A 57 -7.85 7.22 4.14
N ALA A 58 -7.53 6.07 4.75
CA ALA A 58 -8.02 5.74 6.09
C ALA A 58 -7.45 6.72 7.13
N ALA A 59 -6.17 7.07 7.04
CA ALA A 59 -5.52 8.02 7.92
C ALA A 59 -6.14 9.42 7.80
N MET A 60 -6.34 9.90 6.58
CA MET A 60 -6.98 11.18 6.30
C MET A 60 -8.40 11.25 6.85
N LYS A 61 -9.22 10.22 6.59
CA LYS A 61 -10.62 10.14 7.06
C LYS A 61 -10.72 10.07 8.58
N LEU A 62 -9.80 9.33 9.22
CA LEU A 62 -9.73 9.22 10.68
C LEU A 62 -8.98 10.38 11.34
N ARG A 63 -8.43 11.31 10.56
CA ARG A 63 -7.55 12.41 11.00
C ARG A 63 -6.40 11.92 11.89
N ARG A 64 -5.80 10.79 11.52
CA ARG A 64 -4.72 10.16 12.27
C ARG A 64 -3.38 10.32 11.53
N PRO A 65 -2.30 10.66 12.25
CA PRO A 65 -0.97 10.74 11.65
C PRO A 65 -0.48 9.35 11.21
N ILE A 66 0.36 9.29 10.19
CA ILE A 66 0.99 8.05 9.72
C ILE A 66 2.45 8.00 10.15
N ARG A 67 2.87 6.89 10.76
CA ARG A 67 4.27 6.58 11.03
C ARG A 67 4.73 5.37 10.21
N VAL A 68 5.66 5.60 9.28
CA VAL A 68 6.27 4.55 8.45
C VAL A 68 7.53 4.03 9.13
N LYS A 69 7.52 2.76 9.53
CA LYS A 69 8.68 2.03 10.07
C LYS A 69 9.57 1.53 8.94
N GLY A 70 10.24 2.48 8.30
CA GLY A 70 11.10 2.28 7.14
C GLY A 70 11.43 3.61 6.47
N ALA A 71 12.05 3.52 5.30
CA ALA A 71 12.40 4.68 4.50
C ALA A 71 11.25 5.10 3.57
N LEU A 72 11.14 6.40 3.28
CA LEU A 72 10.33 6.92 2.18
C LEU A 72 11.17 7.76 1.22
N SER A 73 10.80 7.77 -0.07
CA SER A 73 11.38 8.72 -1.02
C SER A 73 10.90 10.14 -0.72
N ALA A 74 11.82 11.10 -0.70
CA ALA A 74 11.48 12.51 -0.48
C ALA A 74 10.59 13.08 -1.59
N THR A 75 10.86 12.70 -2.85
CA THR A 75 10.07 13.12 -4.02
C THR A 75 8.69 12.47 -4.01
N TYR A 76 8.62 11.20 -3.63
CA TYR A 76 7.35 10.49 -3.48
C TYR A 76 6.47 11.14 -2.40
N LEU A 77 7.02 11.42 -1.23
CA LEU A 77 6.28 12.05 -0.13
C LEU A 77 5.78 13.45 -0.51
N ALA A 78 6.55 14.22 -1.29
CA ALA A 78 6.09 15.50 -1.82
C ALA A 78 4.86 15.35 -2.73
N GLY A 79 4.85 14.34 -3.61
CA GLY A 79 3.69 14.01 -4.44
C GLY A 79 2.48 13.57 -3.60
N VAL A 80 2.69 12.73 -2.59
CA VAL A 80 1.61 12.29 -1.68
C VAL A 80 0.97 13.49 -0.96
N ARG A 81 1.75 14.49 -0.54
CA ARG A 81 1.22 15.72 0.07
C ARG A 81 0.29 16.50 -0.88
N GLN A 82 0.61 16.53 -2.18
CA GLN A 82 -0.26 17.13 -3.19
C GLN A 82 -1.56 16.35 -3.35
N VAL A 83 -1.48 15.01 -3.36
CA VAL A 83 -2.68 14.16 -3.40
C VAL A 83 -3.56 14.37 -2.15
N MET A 84 -2.98 14.46 -0.96
CA MET A 84 -3.74 14.77 0.26
C MET A 84 -4.47 16.11 0.16
N ALA A 85 -3.79 17.16 -0.32
CA ALA A 85 -4.40 18.48 -0.49
C ALA A 85 -5.57 18.45 -1.49
N LEU A 86 -5.45 17.67 -2.58
CA LEU A 86 -6.54 17.48 -3.54
C LEU A 86 -7.76 16.80 -2.90
N PHE A 87 -7.54 15.74 -2.13
CA PHE A 87 -8.62 15.03 -1.45
C PHE A 87 -9.32 15.90 -0.40
N GLU A 88 -8.55 16.62 0.42
CA GLU A 88 -9.09 17.54 1.42
C GLU A 88 -9.91 18.68 0.81
N ALA A 89 -9.47 19.24 -0.33
CA ALA A 89 -10.21 20.27 -1.04
C ALA A 89 -11.48 19.74 -1.76
N SER A 90 -11.51 18.45 -2.10
CA SER A 90 -12.59 17.85 -2.90
C SER A 90 -13.69 17.22 -2.04
N PHE A 91 -13.39 16.86 -0.79
CA PHE A 91 -14.26 16.04 0.05
C PHE A 91 -14.14 16.43 1.52
N ASP A 92 -15.26 16.84 2.13
CA ASP A 92 -15.31 17.34 3.52
C ASP A 92 -14.88 16.32 4.60
N GLU A 93 -14.86 15.03 4.27
CA GLU A 93 -14.51 13.97 5.22
C GLU A 93 -13.01 13.65 5.26
N TYR A 94 -12.19 14.24 4.38
CA TYR A 94 -10.76 13.99 4.30
C TYR A 94 -9.94 15.19 4.74
N PHE A 95 -8.88 14.96 5.51
CA PHE A 95 -8.01 16.00 6.04
C PHE A 95 -6.56 15.59 5.82
N ALA A 96 -5.69 16.53 5.44
CA ALA A 96 -4.27 16.24 5.41
C ALA A 96 -3.77 15.85 6.81
N VAL A 97 -2.92 14.83 6.85
CA VAL A 97 -2.35 14.31 8.10
C VAL A 97 -0.83 14.30 8.00
N PRO A 98 -0.10 14.47 9.11
CA PRO A 98 1.35 14.40 9.07
C PRO A 98 1.79 12.94 8.83
N ILE A 99 2.86 12.82 8.05
CA ILE A 99 3.47 11.54 7.68
C ILE A 99 4.95 11.61 8.06
N GLU A 100 5.38 10.68 8.90
CA GLU A 100 6.76 10.56 9.38
C GLU A 100 7.34 9.20 9.01
N ALA A 101 8.57 9.15 8.53
CA ALA A 101 9.32 7.93 8.22
C ALA A 101 10.54 7.79 9.14
N ASP A 102 11.07 6.57 9.31
CA ASP A 102 12.29 6.34 10.09
C ASP A 102 13.50 6.98 9.40
N SER A 103 13.48 7.02 8.07
CA SER A 103 14.46 7.72 7.26
C SER A 103 13.85 8.19 5.94
N MET A 104 14.56 9.08 5.26
CA MET A 104 14.22 9.52 3.92
C MET A 104 15.36 9.11 2.98
N TYR A 105 15.03 8.73 1.75
CA TYR A 105 16.02 8.54 0.70
C TYR A 105 15.71 9.43 -0.50
N GLN A 106 16.76 9.71 -1.27
CA GLN A 106 16.63 10.38 -2.55
C GLN A 106 16.70 9.32 -3.66
N PRO A 107 15.65 9.16 -4.49
CA PRO A 107 15.73 8.23 -5.60
C PRO A 107 16.80 8.71 -6.59
N ALA A 108 17.56 7.77 -7.15
CA ALA A 108 18.48 8.09 -8.24
C ALA A 108 17.68 8.65 -9.43
N PRO A 109 18.17 9.70 -10.11
CA PRO A 109 17.53 10.19 -11.33
C PRO A 109 17.42 9.05 -12.34
N GLN A 110 16.20 8.65 -12.68
CA GLN A 110 15.95 7.74 -13.80
C GLN A 110 15.65 8.58 -15.04
N ALA A 111 16.24 8.19 -16.18
CA ALA A 111 16.01 8.86 -17.45
C ALA A 111 14.56 8.64 -17.92
N GLY A 112 13.82 9.74 -18.08
CA GLY A 112 12.49 9.77 -18.71
C GLY A 112 11.29 9.79 -17.74
N PRO A 113 10.12 10.30 -18.17
CA PRO A 113 8.90 10.32 -17.36
C PRO A 113 8.36 8.89 -17.16
N ARG A 114 8.18 8.50 -15.89
CA ARG A 114 7.53 7.24 -15.51
C ARG A 114 6.23 7.52 -14.79
N LYS A 115 5.15 6.88 -15.26
CA LYS A 115 3.81 6.93 -14.65
C LYS A 115 3.43 5.51 -14.24
N ALA A 116 3.22 5.30 -12.94
CA ALA A 116 2.69 4.06 -12.39
C ALA A 116 1.25 4.27 -11.91
N ALA A 117 0.40 3.27 -12.10
CA ALA A 117 -0.95 3.24 -11.58
C ALA A 117 -1.15 1.96 -10.75
N PHE A 118 -1.66 2.12 -9.53
CA PHE A 118 -2.00 1.01 -8.64
C PHE A 118 -3.48 0.67 -8.83
N PHE A 119 -3.77 -0.59 -9.19
CA PHE A 119 -5.13 -1.05 -9.47
C PHE A 119 -5.57 -2.08 -8.42
N SER A 120 -6.76 -1.89 -7.85
CA SER A 120 -7.35 -2.81 -6.85
C SER A 120 -8.33 -3.84 -7.46
N GLY A 121 -8.52 -3.84 -8.79
CA GLY A 121 -9.40 -4.79 -9.48
C GLY A 121 -10.91 -4.46 -9.44
N GLY A 122 -11.29 -3.22 -9.13
CA GLY A 122 -12.68 -2.75 -9.24
C GLY A 122 -13.09 -2.41 -10.68
N VAL A 123 -14.35 -2.67 -11.03
CA VAL A 123 -14.91 -2.48 -12.39
C VAL A 123 -14.84 -1.02 -12.88
N ASP A 124 -14.89 -0.04 -11.97
CA ASP A 124 -14.81 1.39 -12.32
C ASP A 124 -13.35 1.89 -12.53
N SER A 125 -12.36 1.06 -12.23
CA SER A 125 -10.93 1.38 -12.39
C SER A 125 -10.41 1.25 -13.83
N PHE A 126 -11.27 0.87 -14.79
CA PHE A 126 -10.94 0.76 -16.22
C PHE A 126 -10.84 2.11 -16.92
N PHE A 127 -11.48 3.17 -16.41
CA PHE A 127 -11.56 4.45 -17.12
C PHE A 127 -10.20 5.14 -17.28
N THR A 128 -9.33 5.06 -16.26
CA THR A 128 -7.97 5.63 -16.30
C THR A 128 -7.03 4.85 -17.23
N LEU A 129 -7.26 3.54 -17.40
CA LEU A 129 -6.43 2.68 -18.28
C LEU A 129 -6.71 2.90 -19.77
N ILE A 130 -7.95 3.25 -20.13
CA ILE A 130 -8.37 3.45 -21.53
C ILE A 130 -8.03 4.87 -22.03
N LYS A 131 -8.03 5.90 -21.16
CA LYS A 131 -7.73 7.28 -21.58
C LYS A 131 -6.24 7.67 -21.56
N GLY A 132 -5.37 6.97 -20.84
CA GLY A 132 -3.94 7.31 -20.69
C GLY A 132 -2.96 6.40 -21.45
N ARG A 133 -3.47 5.57 -22.38
CA ARG A 133 -2.71 4.46 -22.98
C ARG A 133 -1.46 4.88 -23.76
N GLU A 134 -1.37 6.13 -24.20
CA GLU A 134 -0.22 6.67 -24.93
C GLU A 134 0.89 7.23 -24.01
N GLU A 135 0.66 7.38 -22.70
CA GLU A 135 1.59 8.03 -21.77
C GLU A 135 2.12 7.12 -20.64
N LEU A 136 1.73 5.84 -20.62
CA LEU A 136 2.12 4.86 -19.59
C LEU A 136 3.36 4.08 -20.03
N THR A 137 4.50 4.31 -19.35
CA THR A 137 5.80 3.69 -19.66
C THR A 137 6.14 2.44 -18.84
N ASP A 138 5.42 2.17 -17.74
CA ASP A 138 5.63 1.00 -16.86
C ASP A 138 4.40 0.08 -16.78
N ALA A 139 3.62 -0.02 -17.87
CA ALA A 139 2.72 -1.14 -18.04
C ALA A 139 3.56 -2.36 -18.48
N GLY A 140 3.43 -3.49 -17.79
CA GLY A 140 4.10 -4.74 -18.17
C GLY A 140 3.91 -5.08 -19.67
N PRO A 141 4.81 -5.89 -20.27
CA PRO A 141 4.91 -6.05 -21.71
C PRO A 141 3.55 -6.37 -22.34
N ALA A 142 3.25 -5.62 -23.40
CA ALA A 142 2.04 -5.73 -24.19
C ALA A 142 1.74 -7.19 -24.54
N GLY A 143 0.60 -7.70 -24.09
CA GLY A 143 0.03 -8.96 -24.61
C GLY A 143 -0.35 -10.03 -23.59
N ARG A 144 -0.17 -9.83 -22.27
CA ARG A 144 -0.75 -10.75 -21.27
C ARG A 144 -1.39 -10.00 -20.11
N PRO A 145 -2.60 -10.39 -19.66
CA PRO A 145 -3.17 -9.80 -18.46
C PRO A 145 -2.22 -10.05 -17.29
N ALA A 146 -1.84 -8.98 -16.57
CA ALA A 146 -1.11 -9.09 -15.33
C ALA A 146 -1.96 -9.92 -14.35
N GLN A 147 -1.60 -11.18 -14.14
CA GLN A 147 -2.21 -12.05 -13.12
C GLN A 147 -1.72 -11.69 -11.71
N GLY A 148 -1.60 -10.38 -11.42
CA GLY A 148 -1.28 -9.85 -10.10
C GLY A 148 -2.57 -9.62 -9.34
N GLY A 149 -2.90 -10.52 -8.40
CA GLY A 149 -4.01 -10.33 -7.48
C GLY A 149 -3.54 -9.64 -6.20
N LEU A 150 -4.16 -8.52 -5.84
CA LEU A 150 -4.14 -7.99 -4.49
C LEU A 150 -5.16 -8.79 -3.67
N LEU A 151 -4.70 -9.80 -2.93
CA LEU A 151 -5.59 -10.62 -2.10
C LEU A 151 -5.54 -10.15 -0.65
N PHE A 152 -6.61 -9.53 -0.17
CA PHE A 152 -6.81 -9.25 1.24
C PHE A 152 -7.11 -10.56 1.98
N ARG A 153 -6.11 -11.16 2.64
CA ARG A 153 -6.36 -12.28 3.55
C ARG A 153 -6.85 -11.74 4.89
N ARG A 154 -8.17 -11.80 5.13
CA ARG A 154 -8.71 -11.77 6.50
C ARG A 154 -8.18 -13.03 7.22
N ARG A 155 -7.16 -12.91 8.08
CA ARG A 155 -6.96 -13.97 9.09
C ARG A 155 -8.12 -13.87 10.07
N ARG A 156 -9.01 -14.87 9.99
CA ARG A 156 -10.07 -15.13 10.95
C ARG A 156 -9.43 -15.20 12.34
N LEU A 157 -9.86 -14.33 13.25
CA LEU A 157 -9.55 -14.43 14.68
C LEU A 157 -10.08 -15.80 15.13
N LEU A 158 -9.18 -16.75 15.39
CA LEU A 158 -9.53 -17.93 16.18
C LEU A 158 -9.60 -17.43 17.62
N LEU A 159 -10.82 -17.16 18.08
CA LEU A 159 -11.08 -17.02 19.51
C LEU A 159 -10.74 -18.37 20.15
N HIS A 160 -9.70 -18.38 20.99
CA HIS A 160 -9.48 -19.46 21.95
C HIS A 160 -10.72 -19.53 22.85
N PRO A 161 -11.41 -20.68 22.95
CA PRO A 161 -12.40 -20.87 23.99
C PRO A 161 -11.63 -21.27 25.24
N ASP A 162 -11.51 -20.37 26.22
CA ASP A 162 -11.48 -20.86 27.59
C ASP A 162 -12.10 -19.89 28.59
N GLN A 163 -12.94 -20.49 29.43
CA GLN A 163 -13.47 -20.05 30.71
C GLN A 163 -14.61 -18.99 30.73
N ARG A 164 -15.82 -19.48 31.05
CA ARG A 164 -16.41 -19.28 32.39
C ARG A 164 -17.63 -20.16 32.66
N ALA A 165 -17.53 -20.88 33.78
CA ALA A 165 -18.53 -20.99 34.85
C ALA A 165 -19.90 -21.61 34.54
N GLY A 166 -20.05 -22.86 34.99
CA GLY A 166 -20.94 -23.22 36.09
C GLY A 166 -22.42 -22.87 36.00
N ARG A 167 -23.26 -23.91 35.94
CA ARG A 167 -24.55 -23.93 36.66
C ARG A 167 -24.91 -25.35 37.06
N ALA A 168 -25.10 -25.51 38.36
CA ALA A 168 -25.90 -26.57 38.96
C ALA A 168 -27.35 -26.43 38.53
N HIS A 169 -28.00 -27.56 38.22
CA HIS A 169 -29.21 -28.07 38.88
C HIS A 169 -29.56 -29.44 38.30
#